data_AF-A0AAD6HFW7-F1
#
_entry.id   AF-A0AAD6HFW7-F1
#
_cell.length_a   1.000
_cell.length_b   1.000
_cell.length_c   1.000
_cell.angle_alpha   90.00
_cell.angle_beta   90.00
_cell.angle_gamma   90.00
#
_symmetry.space_group_name_H-M   'P 1'
#
loop_
_entity.id
_entity.type
_entity.pdbx_description
1 polymer ?
#
loop_
_entity_poly.entity_id
_entity_poly.type
_entity_poly.pdbx_seq_one_letter_code
_entity_poly.pdbx_strand_id
1 'polypeptide(L)'
;MPTANRPEFDATLATLTETLGTYFLDSGVPPDAVESYKKCLLNIQGGKLYRCSTVLDTAKILKDDDLTAKQTQDLIILGWSIEILNVVFLVWDDIMDGSITRRGKPCWYRREEIGMMAINDRCLLNSAIYIILKIYFKDHTSYHDLVELFQDTALQVGIEKYELITERKTTSYTFYAPLALPLIYLQL
;
A
#
# COMPACT_ATOMS: atom_id res chain seq x y z
N MET A 1 18.07 -1.18 -10.62
CA MET A 1 18.16 0.29 -10.72
C MET A 1 17.12 0.90 -9.80
N PRO A 2 17.42 1.98 -9.08
CA PRO A 2 16.40 2.79 -8.40
C PRO A 2 15.41 3.31 -9.45
N THR A 3 14.13 3.39 -9.10
CA THR A 3 13.09 3.94 -9.98
C THR A 3 13.34 5.44 -10.17
N ALA A 4 13.23 5.97 -11.39
CA ALA A 4 13.54 7.37 -11.68
C ALA A 4 12.71 8.36 -10.82
N ASN A 5 11.50 7.95 -10.44
CA ASN A 5 10.55 8.73 -9.65
C ASN A 5 10.72 8.55 -8.13
N ARG A 6 11.78 7.88 -7.66
CA ARG A 6 12.01 7.60 -6.23
C ARG A 6 11.88 8.86 -5.33
N PRO A 7 12.44 10.03 -5.68
CA PRO A 7 12.31 11.21 -4.82
C PRO A 7 10.85 11.67 -4.63
N GLU A 8 10.05 11.62 -5.70
CA GLU A 8 8.63 11.99 -5.67
C GLU A 8 7.80 10.99 -4.86
N PHE A 9 8.14 9.70 -4.98
CA PHE A 9 7.52 8.65 -4.18
C PHE A 9 7.84 8.82 -2.70
N ASP A 10 9.12 9.03 -2.35
CA ASP A 10 9.55 9.23 -0.97
C ASP A 10 8.92 10.49 -0.37
N ALA A 11 8.78 11.58 -1.14
CA ALA A 11 8.05 12.78 -0.72
C ALA A 11 6.57 12.51 -0.48
N THR A 12 5.91 11.76 -1.37
CA THR A 12 4.50 11.40 -1.20
C THR A 12 4.29 10.50 0.02
N LEU A 13 5.20 9.57 0.31
CA LEU A 13 5.14 8.76 1.53
C LEU A 13 5.22 9.63 2.79
N ALA A 14 6.10 10.63 2.80
CA ALA A 14 6.21 11.56 3.92
C ALA A 14 4.90 12.33 4.13
N THR A 15 4.28 12.84 3.06
CA THR A 15 2.97 13.48 3.11
C THR A 15 1.89 12.54 3.64
N LEU A 16 1.80 11.31 3.11
CA LEU A 16 0.81 10.33 3.57
C LEU A 16 0.99 9.96 5.05
N THR A 17 2.25 9.85 5.50
CA THR A 17 2.58 9.55 6.90
C THR A 17 2.06 10.64 7.83
N GLU A 18 2.24 11.91 7.46
CA GLU A 18 1.72 13.04 8.24
C GLU A 18 0.20 13.15 8.16
N THR A 19 -0.38 13.01 6.97
CA THR A 19 -1.84 13.04 6.79
C THR A 19 -2.54 11.98 7.61
N LEU A 20 -2.02 10.74 7.62
CA LEU A 20 -2.58 9.65 8.43
C LEU A 20 -2.35 9.88 9.92
N GLY A 21 -1.19 10.42 10.29
CA GLY A 21 -0.89 10.79 11.67
C GLY A 21 -1.91 11.80 12.23
N THR A 22 -2.16 12.88 11.49
CA THR A 22 -3.17 13.89 11.86
C THR A 22 -4.57 13.27 11.92
N TYR A 23 -4.95 12.46 10.93
CA TYR A 23 -6.26 11.80 10.93
C TYR A 23 -6.47 10.93 12.18
N PHE A 24 -5.45 10.18 12.60
CA PHE A 24 -5.54 9.36 13.81
C PHE A 24 -5.63 10.19 15.09
N LEU A 25 -4.84 11.26 15.21
CA LEU A 25 -4.93 12.19 16.34
C LEU A 25 -6.33 12.81 16.45
N ASP A 26 -6.88 13.29 15.33
CA ASP A 26 -8.22 13.87 15.25
C ASP A 26 -9.32 12.84 15.58
N SER A 27 -9.05 11.56 15.34
CA SER A 27 -9.93 10.44 15.68
C SER A 27 -9.78 9.98 17.14
N GLY A 28 -8.97 10.65 17.96
CA GLY A 28 -8.75 10.33 19.37
C GLY A 28 -7.74 9.20 19.63
N VAL A 29 -6.93 8.83 18.63
CA VAL A 29 -5.85 7.87 18.83
C VAL A 29 -4.73 8.52 19.64
N PRO A 30 -4.22 7.87 20.71
CA PRO A 30 -3.13 8.39 21.52
C PRO A 30 -1.85 8.69 20.70
N PRO A 31 -1.09 9.76 21.01
CA PRO A 31 0.10 10.15 20.25
C PRO A 31 1.19 9.07 20.14
N ASP A 32 1.38 8.27 21.19
CA ASP A 32 2.31 7.14 21.22
C ASP A 32 1.91 6.01 20.26
N ALA A 33 0.60 5.74 20.14
CA ALA A 33 0.07 4.80 19.16
C ALA A 33 0.22 5.33 17.72
N VAL A 34 0.03 6.63 17.50
CA VAL A 34 0.28 7.27 16.20
C VAL A 34 1.76 7.17 15.80
N GLU A 35 2.67 7.42 16.73
CA GLU A 35 4.11 7.29 16.47
C GLU A 35 4.52 5.85 16.16
N SER A 36 3.93 4.88 16.86
CA SER A 36 4.14 3.45 16.58
C SER A 36 3.62 3.07 15.18
N TYR A 37 2.46 3.59 14.80
CA TYR A 37 1.92 3.45 13.44
C TYR A 37 2.85 4.06 12.38
N LYS A 38 3.34 5.29 12.58
CA LYS A 38 4.29 5.94 11.65
C LYS A 38 5.54 5.10 11.46
N LYS A 39 6.11 4.55 12.55
CA LYS A 39 7.25 3.62 12.47
C LYS A 39 6.92 2.37 11.66
N CYS A 40 5.72 1.81 11.86
CA CYS A 40 5.27 0.64 11.10
C CYS A 40 5.18 0.95 9.59
N LEU A 41 4.54 2.07 9.23
CA LEU A 41 4.42 2.54 7.85
C LEU A 41 5.80 2.81 7.21
N LEU A 42 6.75 3.36 7.97
CA LEU A 42 8.10 3.59 7.47
C LEU A 42 8.91 2.31 7.28
N ASN A 43 8.53 1.16 7.86
CA ASN A 43 9.16 -0.11 7.50
C ASN A 43 8.90 -0.54 6.05
N ILE A 44 7.95 0.10 5.36
CA ILE A 44 7.74 -0.10 3.93
C ILE A 44 8.98 0.35 3.12
N GLN A 45 9.78 1.27 3.67
CA GLN A 45 11.00 1.75 3.04
C GLN A 45 12.04 0.63 2.82
N GLY A 46 12.83 0.77 1.76
CA GLY A 46 13.82 -0.25 1.32
C GLY A 46 13.27 -1.27 0.32
N GLY A 47 11.99 -1.16 -0.06
CA GLY A 47 11.45 -1.86 -1.22
C GLY A 47 11.98 -1.30 -2.54
N LYS A 48 11.75 -2.05 -3.63
CA LYS A 48 12.09 -1.62 -5.00
C LYS A 48 11.04 -0.67 -5.60
N LEU A 49 9.88 -0.53 -4.95
CA LEU A 49 8.76 0.31 -5.36
C LEU A 49 8.24 -0.01 -6.77
N TYR A 50 8.30 -1.28 -7.16
CA TYR A 50 7.84 -1.70 -8.49
C TYR A 50 6.34 -1.56 -8.65
N ARG A 51 5.52 -1.83 -7.61
CA ARG A 51 4.06 -1.73 -7.76
C ARG A 51 3.64 -0.28 -7.90
N CYS A 52 4.23 0.61 -7.09
CA CYS A 52 4.01 2.05 -7.22
C CYS A 52 4.46 2.58 -8.60
N SER A 53 5.62 2.14 -9.09
CA SER A 53 6.09 2.52 -10.43
C SER A 53 5.16 2.00 -11.53
N THR A 54 4.72 0.74 -11.44
CA THR A 54 3.81 0.14 -12.42
C THR A 54 2.50 0.92 -12.54
N VAL A 55 1.92 1.39 -11.43
CA VAL A 55 0.70 2.24 -11.47
C VAL A 55 0.94 3.49 -12.31
N LEU A 56 2.03 4.22 -12.03
CA LEU A 56 2.33 5.48 -12.73
C LEU A 56 2.74 5.27 -14.19
N ASP A 57 3.60 4.29 -14.45
CA ASP A 57 4.12 4.01 -15.79
C ASP A 57 2.99 3.49 -16.71
N THR A 58 2.08 2.68 -16.18
CA THR A 58 0.91 2.20 -16.95
C THR A 58 0.00 3.35 -17.35
N ALA A 59 -0.28 4.29 -16.44
CA ALA A 59 -1.06 5.48 -16.77
C ALA A 59 -0.40 6.33 -17.87
N LYS A 60 0.94 6.51 -17.80
CA LYS A 60 1.70 7.27 -18.81
C LYS A 60 1.71 6.60 -20.18
N ILE A 61 1.62 5.27 -20.23
CA ILE A 61 1.61 4.50 -21.49
C ILE A 61 0.22 4.48 -22.12
N LEU A 62 -0.83 4.35 -21.31
CA LEU A 62 -2.19 4.11 -21.80
C LEU A 62 -2.97 5.39 -22.10
N LYS A 63 -2.60 6.51 -21.49
CA LYS A 63 -3.25 7.78 -21.72
C LYS A 63 -2.63 8.45 -22.95
N ASP A 64 -3.46 8.82 -23.93
CA ASP A 64 -3.02 9.48 -25.16
C ASP A 64 -2.40 10.87 -24.90
N ASP A 65 -2.89 11.57 -23.86
CA ASP A 65 -2.39 12.87 -23.42
C ASP A 65 -1.54 12.78 -22.15
N ASP A 66 -0.65 13.76 -21.96
CA ASP A 66 0.14 13.89 -20.73
C ASP A 66 -0.73 13.92 -19.46
N LEU A 67 -0.27 13.26 -18.40
CA LEU A 67 -0.91 13.31 -17.08
C LEU A 67 -0.81 14.72 -16.49
N THR A 68 -1.92 15.24 -15.98
CA THR A 68 -1.89 16.48 -15.20
C THR A 68 -1.12 16.27 -13.89
N ALA A 69 -0.64 17.34 -13.26
CA ALA A 69 0.02 17.25 -11.96
C ALA A 69 -0.85 16.56 -10.89
N LYS A 70 -2.17 16.83 -10.91
CA LYS A 70 -3.12 16.15 -10.01
C LYS A 70 -3.22 14.66 -10.31
N GLN A 71 -3.37 14.28 -11.59
CA GLN A 71 -3.44 12.86 -11.97
C GLN A 71 -2.18 12.11 -11.59
N THR A 72 -1.01 12.69 -11.84
CA THR A 72 0.28 12.13 -11.43
C THR A 72 0.32 11.91 -9.91
N GLN A 73 -0.02 12.93 -9.11
CA GLN A 73 -0.01 12.81 -7.65
C GLN A 73 -1.00 11.76 -7.15
N ASP A 74 -2.23 11.75 -7.68
CA ASP A 74 -3.27 10.80 -7.31
C ASP A 74 -2.83 9.35 -7.63
N LEU A 75 -2.22 9.12 -8.80
CA LEU A 75 -1.68 7.81 -9.19
C LEU A 75 -0.53 7.36 -8.29
N ILE A 76 0.33 8.28 -7.84
CA ILE A 76 1.39 7.97 -6.87
C ILE A 76 0.79 7.58 -5.51
N ILE A 77 -0.29 8.26 -5.08
CA ILE A 77 -1.00 7.91 -3.84
C ILE A 77 -1.64 6.52 -3.94
N LEU A 78 -2.27 6.17 -5.08
CA LEU A 78 -2.77 4.82 -5.34
C LEU A 78 -1.61 3.79 -5.38
N GLY A 79 -0.48 4.17 -5.99
CA GLY A 79 0.75 3.39 -5.99
C GLY A 79 1.31 3.11 -4.59
N TRP A 80 1.24 4.08 -3.67
CA TRP A 80 1.58 3.85 -2.27
C TRP A 80 0.57 2.99 -1.54
N SER A 81 -0.72 3.16 -1.85
CA SER A 81 -1.78 2.33 -1.26
C SER A 81 -1.58 0.84 -1.58
N ILE A 82 -1.11 0.48 -2.78
CA ILE A 82 -0.77 -0.90 -3.13
C ILE A 82 0.54 -1.38 -2.48
N GLU A 83 1.54 -0.50 -2.27
CA GLU A 83 2.74 -0.86 -1.51
C GLU A 83 2.45 -1.10 -0.02
N ILE A 84 1.52 -0.33 0.57
CA ILE A 84 1.01 -0.56 1.93
C ILE A 84 0.31 -1.92 2.00
N LEU A 85 -0.54 -2.24 1.02
CA LEU A 85 -1.20 -3.56 0.94
C LEU A 85 -0.17 -4.70 0.86
N ASN A 86 0.89 -4.53 0.07
CA ASN A 86 1.98 -5.51 0.03
C ASN A 86 2.63 -5.71 1.41
N VAL A 87 2.80 -4.65 2.20
CA VAL A 87 3.39 -4.78 3.54
C VAL A 87 2.42 -5.42 4.54
N VAL A 88 1.12 -5.15 4.43
CA VAL A 88 0.08 -5.88 5.17
C VAL A 88 0.26 -7.39 4.98
N PHE A 89 0.46 -7.85 3.75
CA PHE A 89 0.70 -9.27 3.48
C PHE A 89 2.05 -9.77 3.95
N LEU A 90 3.12 -8.99 3.78
CA LEU A 90 4.45 -9.41 4.23
C LEU A 90 4.53 -9.62 5.74
N VAL A 91 3.84 -8.80 6.55
CA VAL A 91 3.81 -8.99 8.01
C VAL A 91 3.09 -10.30 8.37
N TRP A 92 2.00 -10.64 7.67
CA TRP A 92 1.32 -11.92 7.86
C TRP A 92 2.16 -13.10 7.41
N ASP A 93 2.72 -13.04 6.21
CA ASP A 93 3.61 -14.04 5.62
C ASP A 93 4.80 -14.33 6.56
N ASP A 94 5.45 -13.27 7.06
CA ASP A 94 6.57 -13.40 7.99
C ASP A 94 6.18 -14.15 9.28
N ILE A 95 4.99 -13.90 9.82
CA ILE A 95 4.48 -14.56 11.04
C ILE A 95 4.10 -16.01 10.76
N MET A 96 3.31 -16.27 9.71
CA MET A 96 2.83 -17.61 9.35
C MET A 96 3.98 -18.57 9.02
N ASP A 97 5.00 -18.07 8.30
CA ASP A 97 6.15 -18.87 7.90
C ASP A 97 7.24 -18.95 8.99
N GLY A 98 7.07 -18.25 10.12
CA GLY A 98 8.09 -18.20 11.17
C GLY A 98 9.40 -17.50 10.71
N SER A 99 9.32 -16.64 9.70
CA SER A 99 10.47 -15.98 9.05
C SER A 99 11.32 -15.17 10.03
N ILE A 100 12.64 -15.14 9.80
CA ILE A 100 13.61 -14.47 10.68
C ILE A 100 13.96 -13.06 10.15
N THR A 101 14.18 -12.93 8.84
CA THR A 101 14.64 -11.68 8.22
C THR A 101 13.85 -11.32 6.96
N ARG A 102 13.64 -10.02 6.75
CA ARG A 102 13.05 -9.43 5.56
C ARG A 102 13.86 -8.20 5.14
N ARG A 103 14.27 -8.15 3.86
CA ARG A 103 15.07 -7.04 3.29
C ARG A 103 16.35 -6.72 4.11
N GLY A 104 17.02 -7.75 4.61
CA GLY A 104 18.26 -7.61 5.39
C GLY A 104 18.06 -7.11 6.83
N LYS A 105 16.81 -7.01 7.32
CA LYS A 105 16.48 -6.64 8.71
C LYS A 105 15.66 -7.75 9.36
N PRO A 106 15.60 -7.83 10.70
CA PRO A 106 14.63 -8.69 11.38
C PRO A 106 13.20 -8.42 10.91
N CYS A 107 12.42 -9.49 10.71
CA CYS A 107 10.98 -9.37 10.42
C CYS A 107 10.30 -8.51 11.50
N TRP A 108 9.23 -7.80 11.13
CA TRP A 108 8.61 -6.80 12.02
C TRP A 108 8.24 -7.38 13.38
N TYR A 109 7.63 -8.57 13.40
CA TYR A 109 7.23 -9.26 14.63
C TYR A 109 8.40 -9.82 15.47
N ARG A 110 9.61 -9.89 14.91
CA ARG A 110 10.82 -10.39 15.58
C ARG A 110 11.57 -9.28 16.34
N ARG A 111 11.16 -8.02 16.18
CA ARG A 111 11.75 -6.91 16.94
C ARG A 111 11.22 -6.95 18.37
N GLU A 112 12.13 -6.79 19.33
CA GLU A 112 11.85 -6.94 20.76
C GLU A 112 10.78 -5.96 21.24
N GLU A 113 10.79 -4.74 20.69
CA GLU A 113 9.82 -3.68 20.99
C GLU A 113 8.44 -3.89 20.35
N ILE A 114 8.29 -4.85 19.43
CA ILE A 114 7.05 -5.09 18.65
C ILE A 114 6.39 -6.41 19.04
N GLY A 115 7.12 -7.53 18.93
CA GLY A 115 6.56 -8.86 19.15
C GLY A 115 5.27 -9.13 18.35
N MET A 116 4.29 -9.76 19.00
CA MET A 116 3.01 -10.09 18.35
C MET A 116 2.07 -8.88 18.17
N MET A 117 2.40 -7.70 18.70
CA MET A 117 1.66 -6.47 18.37
C MET A 117 1.73 -6.15 16.88
N ALA A 118 2.68 -6.75 16.15
CA ALA A 118 2.72 -6.75 14.69
C ALA A 118 1.39 -7.15 14.02
N ILE A 119 0.58 -8.02 14.66
CA ILE A 119 -0.75 -8.39 14.15
C ILE A 119 -1.69 -7.16 14.15
N ASN A 120 -1.67 -6.38 15.23
CA ASN A 120 -2.47 -5.17 15.37
C ASN A 120 -1.95 -4.06 14.44
N ASP A 121 -0.63 -3.86 14.38
CA ASP A 121 -0.03 -2.85 13.49
C ASP A 121 -0.41 -3.08 12.04
N ARG A 122 -0.45 -4.34 11.61
CA ARG A 122 -0.92 -4.72 10.29
C ARG A 122 -2.39 -4.36 10.07
N CYS A 123 -3.27 -4.58 11.05
CA CYS A 123 -4.66 -4.17 10.95
C CYS A 123 -4.79 -2.65 10.78
N LEU A 124 -3.96 -1.87 11.48
CA LEU A 124 -3.89 -0.42 11.29
C LEU A 124 -3.42 -0.02 9.89
N LEU A 125 -2.38 -0.68 9.35
CA LEU A 125 -1.92 -0.47 7.97
C LEU A 125 -3.01 -0.81 6.94
N ASN A 126 -3.77 -1.87 7.16
CA ASN A 126 -4.89 -2.22 6.29
C ASN A 126 -5.99 -1.15 6.32
N SER A 127 -6.35 -0.66 7.51
CA SER A 127 -7.31 0.44 7.67
C SER A 127 -6.80 1.74 7.02
N ALA A 128 -5.50 2.00 7.07
CA ALA A 128 -4.90 3.19 6.50
C ALA A 128 -5.13 3.29 4.98
N ILE A 129 -5.14 2.17 4.25
CA ILE A 129 -5.47 2.15 2.81
C ILE A 129 -6.84 2.79 2.57
N TYR A 130 -7.87 2.36 3.30
CA TYR A 130 -9.22 2.88 3.13
C TYR A 130 -9.37 4.33 3.64
N ILE A 131 -8.59 4.73 4.64
CA ILE A 131 -8.52 6.13 5.08
C ILE A 131 -7.90 7.00 3.98
N ILE A 132 -6.81 6.56 3.34
CA ILE A 132 -6.20 7.25 2.19
C ILE A 132 -7.23 7.38 1.06
N LEU A 133 -7.90 6.29 0.69
CA LEU A 133 -8.93 6.30 -0.35
C LEU A 133 -10.03 7.33 -0.04
N LYS A 134 -10.51 7.34 1.22
CA LYS A 134 -11.53 8.29 1.67
C LYS A 134 -11.05 9.75 1.66
N ILE A 135 -9.81 10.02 2.05
CA ILE A 135 -9.28 11.39 2.10
C ILE A 135 -9.10 11.97 0.70
N TYR A 136 -8.52 11.19 -0.21
CA TYR A 136 -8.08 11.71 -1.52
C TYR A 136 -9.08 11.45 -2.65
N PHE A 137 -9.94 10.43 -2.54
CA PHE A 137 -10.76 9.95 -3.66
C PHE A 137 -12.25 9.86 -3.36
N LYS A 138 -12.75 10.22 -2.16
CA LYS A 138 -14.20 10.09 -1.83
C LYS A 138 -15.14 10.78 -2.83
N ASP A 139 -14.69 11.88 -3.44
CA ASP A 139 -15.47 12.68 -4.38
C ASP A 139 -15.12 12.34 -5.84
N HIS A 140 -14.20 11.39 -6.06
CA HIS A 140 -13.87 10.88 -7.38
C HIS A 140 -14.97 9.94 -7.87
N THR A 141 -15.31 10.00 -9.16
CA THR A 141 -16.36 9.18 -9.76
C THR A 141 -16.11 7.68 -9.59
N SER A 142 -14.86 7.23 -9.74
CA SER A 142 -14.46 5.82 -9.54
C SER A 142 -14.16 5.43 -8.08
N TYR A 143 -14.57 6.22 -7.07
CA TYR A 143 -14.24 5.93 -5.66
C TYR A 143 -14.63 4.51 -5.24
N HIS A 144 -15.84 4.10 -5.57
CA HIS A 144 -16.36 2.78 -5.21
C HIS A 144 -15.55 1.66 -5.87
N ASP A 145 -15.29 1.78 -7.17
CA ASP A 145 -14.49 0.79 -7.92
C ASP A 145 -13.07 0.67 -7.38
N LEU A 146 -12.46 1.78 -6.96
CA LEU A 146 -11.16 1.77 -6.31
C LEU A 146 -11.20 0.99 -4.99
N VAL A 147 -12.19 1.26 -4.13
CA VAL A 147 -12.37 0.54 -2.86
C VAL A 147 -12.60 -0.95 -3.08
N GLU A 148 -13.46 -1.30 -4.04
CA GLU A 148 -13.76 -2.70 -4.40
C GLU A 148 -12.50 -3.41 -4.89
N LEU A 149 -11.70 -2.80 -5.78
CA LEU A 149 -10.45 -3.40 -6.26
C LEU A 149 -9.52 -3.77 -5.10
N PHE A 150 -9.37 -2.91 -4.09
CA PHE A 150 -8.53 -3.21 -2.92
C PHE A 150 -9.11 -4.36 -2.08
N GLN A 151 -10.42 -4.40 -1.88
CA GLN A 151 -11.08 -5.48 -1.13
C GLN A 151 -11.00 -6.82 -1.85
N ASP A 152 -11.29 -6.84 -3.16
CA ASP A 152 -11.21 -8.04 -4.00
C ASP A 152 -9.78 -8.55 -4.08
N THR A 153 -8.81 -7.65 -4.27
CA THR A 153 -7.38 -8.01 -4.26
C THR A 153 -7.00 -8.66 -2.92
N ALA A 154 -7.49 -8.12 -1.79
CA ALA A 154 -7.21 -8.69 -0.49
C ALA A 154 -7.89 -10.05 -0.27
N LEU A 155 -9.11 -10.22 -0.76
CA LEU A 155 -9.83 -11.49 -0.72
C LEU A 155 -9.10 -12.57 -1.54
N GLN A 156 -8.65 -12.25 -2.75
CA GLN A 156 -7.93 -13.21 -3.60
C GLN A 156 -6.68 -13.74 -2.86
N VAL A 157 -5.89 -12.84 -2.26
CA VAL A 157 -4.68 -13.23 -1.51
C VAL A 157 -5.02 -14.09 -0.29
N GLY A 158 -6.13 -13.80 0.40
CA GLY A 158 -6.56 -14.54 1.58
C GLY A 158 -7.08 -15.95 1.30
N ILE A 159 -7.50 -16.25 0.07
CA ILE A 159 -7.96 -17.59 -0.32
C ILE A 159 -6.75 -18.46 -0.71
N GLU A 160 -6.13 -19.09 0.29
CA GLU A 160 -5.05 -20.04 0.06
C GLU A 160 -5.59 -21.42 -0.34
N LYS A 161 -5.68 -21.69 -1.65
CA LYS A 161 -5.88 -23.03 -2.21
C LYS A 161 -4.66 -23.41 -3.04
N TYR A 162 -4.03 -24.55 -2.73
CA TYR A 162 -2.71 -24.96 -3.26
C TYR A 162 -2.56 -24.80 -4.79
N GLU A 163 -3.61 -25.13 -5.54
CA GLU A 163 -3.66 -25.04 -7.02
C GLU A 163 -3.67 -23.59 -7.54
N LEU A 164 -4.07 -22.63 -6.72
CA LEU A 164 -4.31 -21.23 -7.07
C LEU A 164 -3.36 -20.28 -6.34
N ILE A 165 -2.38 -20.78 -5.58
CA ILE A 165 -1.49 -19.94 -4.75
C ILE A 165 -0.72 -18.96 -5.63
N THR A 166 -0.11 -19.40 -6.73
CA THR A 166 0.67 -18.51 -7.60
C THR A 166 -0.23 -17.45 -8.24
N GLU A 167 -1.39 -17.86 -8.73
CA GLU A 167 -2.39 -16.99 -9.36
C GLU A 167 -2.97 -15.97 -8.38
N ARG A 168 -3.35 -16.37 -7.17
CA ARG A 168 -4.07 -15.49 -6.25
C ARG A 168 -3.18 -14.79 -5.24
N LYS A 169 -2.26 -15.53 -4.62
CA LYS A 169 -1.36 -14.98 -3.59
C LYS A 169 -0.37 -14.01 -4.21
N THR A 170 0.08 -14.20 -5.46
CA THR A 170 1.09 -13.29 -6.04
C THR A 170 0.54 -12.45 -7.19
N THR A 171 -0.17 -13.04 -8.15
CA THR A 171 -0.54 -12.32 -9.38
C THR A 171 -1.49 -11.15 -9.13
N SER A 172 -2.53 -11.34 -8.30
CA SER A 172 -3.55 -10.32 -8.07
C SER A 172 -2.99 -9.00 -7.56
N TYR A 173 -2.27 -9.01 -6.44
CA TYR A 173 -1.78 -7.76 -5.84
C TYR A 173 -0.42 -7.28 -6.37
N THR A 174 0.33 -8.14 -7.05
CA THR A 174 1.66 -7.78 -7.61
C THR A 174 1.58 -7.27 -9.05
N PHE A 175 0.65 -7.77 -9.84
CA PHE A 175 0.54 -7.42 -11.26
C PHE A 175 -0.82 -6.85 -11.62
N TYR A 176 -1.91 -7.56 -11.32
CA TYR A 176 -3.25 -7.14 -11.74
C TYR A 176 -3.66 -5.79 -11.13
N ALA A 177 -3.62 -5.65 -9.80
CA ALA A 177 -4.06 -4.42 -9.15
C ALA A 177 -3.23 -3.19 -9.55
N PRO A 178 -1.88 -3.23 -9.61
CA PRO A 178 -1.10 -2.12 -10.15
C PRO A 178 -1.43 -1.71 -11.59
N LEU A 179 -1.87 -2.64 -12.44
CA LEU A 179 -2.28 -2.37 -13.82
C LEU A 179 -3.73 -1.87 -13.92
N ALA A 180 -4.62 -2.37 -13.05
CA ALA A 180 -6.04 -2.01 -13.03
C ALA A 180 -6.30 -0.64 -12.41
N LEU A 181 -5.56 -0.27 -11.36
CA LEU A 181 -5.70 1.02 -10.67
C LEU A 181 -5.70 2.24 -11.62
N PRO A 182 -4.73 2.41 -12.53
CA PRO A 182 -4.72 3.56 -13.42
C PRO A 182 -5.87 3.55 -14.44
N LEU A 183 -6.32 2.37 -14.90
CA LEU A 183 -7.48 2.23 -15.78
C LEU A 183 -8.76 2.72 -15.09
N ILE A 184 -9.00 2.24 -13.86
CA ILE A 184 -10.16 2.63 -13.06
C ILE A 184 -10.12 4.13 -12.73
N TYR A 185 -8.96 4.64 -12.32
CA TYR A 185 -8.79 6.05 -11.97
C TYR A 185 -8.99 6.97 -13.19
N LEU A 186 -8.40 6.63 -14.34
CA LEU A 186 -8.50 7.42 -15.56
C LEU A 186 -9.78 7.18 -16.37
N GLN A 187 -10.57 6.15 -16.01
CA GLN A 187 -11.78 5.72 -16.73
C GLN A 187 -11.49 5.37 -18.20
N LEU A 188 -10.45 4.54 -18.40
CA LEU A 188 -10.02 4.03 -19.71
C LEU A 188 -10.57 2.62 -19.98
#